data_AF-A0A1Q9K154-F1
#
_entry.id   AF-A0A1Q9K154-F1
#
_cell.length_a   1.000
_cell.length_b   1.000
_cell.length_c   1.000
_cell.angle_alpha   90.00
_cell.angle_beta   90.00
_cell.angle_gamma   90.00
#
_symmetry.space_group_name_H-M   'P 1'
#
loop_
_entity.id
_entity.type
_entity.pdbx_description
1 polymer ?
#
loop_
_entity_poly.entity_id
_entity_poly.type
_entity_poly.pdbx_seq_one_letter_code
_entity_poly.pdbx_strand_id
1 'polypeptide(L)' 'MEDVIGFIENNGKNCLCTGYWKVYSNPERAKNLFRHYDEARESAIYEILNGKKFYEIAV' A
#
# COMPACT_ATOMS: atom_id res chain seq x y z
N MET A 1 -0.42 8.10 10.44
CA MET A 1 -1.37 8.39 11.54
C MET A 1 -2.57 9.17 11.05
N GLU A 2 -2.41 10.19 10.23
CA GLU A 2 -3.53 11.03 9.77
C GLU A 2 -4.67 10.25 9.11
N ASP A 3 -4.36 9.25 8.27
CA ASP A 3 -5.40 8.41 7.65
C ASP A 3 -6.16 7.54 8.67
N VAL A 4 -5.53 7.17 9.80
CA VAL A 4 -6.20 6.43 10.88
C VAL A 4 -7.14 7.34 11.66
N ILE A 5 -6.66 8.55 11.99
CA ILE A 5 -7.47 9.56 12.68
C ILE A 5 -8.67 9.94 11.79
N GLY A 6 -8.42 10.26 10.53
CA GLY A 6 -9.47 10.60 9.57
C GLY A 6 -10.47 9.46 9.35
N PHE A 7 -10.02 8.21 9.34
CA PHE A 7 -10.92 7.05 9.29
C PHE A 7 -11.86 7.01 10.50
N ILE A 8 -11.34 7.22 11.71
CA ILE A 8 -12.13 7.22 12.94
C ILE A 8 -13.14 8.38 12.92
N GLU A 9 -12.68 9.60 12.67
CA GLU A 9 -13.52 10.81 12.68
C GLU A 9 -14.63 10.77 11.62
N ASN A 10 -14.34 10.19 10.45
CA ASN A 10 -15.31 10.07 9.36
C ASN A 10 -16.14 8.77 9.44
N ASN A 11 -16.03 7.97 10.51
CA ASN A 11 -16.67 6.66 10.63
C ASN A 11 -16.46 5.78 9.37
N GLY A 12 -15.25 5.82 8.81
CA GLY A 12 -14.87 5.09 7.61
C GLY A 12 -15.53 5.54 6.30
N LYS A 13 -16.28 6.65 6.28
CA LYS A 13 -16.90 7.24 5.07
C LYS A 13 -16.03 8.38 4.52
N ASN A 14 -16.42 8.98 3.39
CA ASN A 14 -15.82 10.22 2.85
C ASN A 14 -14.28 10.22 2.69
N CYS A 15 -13.68 9.09 2.34
CA CYS A 15 -12.25 9.04 2.03
C CYS A 15 -11.94 9.79 0.72
N LEU A 16 -10.76 10.40 0.65
CA LEU A 16 -10.27 11.15 -0.52
C LEU A 16 -9.90 10.23 -1.68
N CYS A 17 -9.33 9.07 -1.37
CA CYS A 17 -9.12 7.98 -2.30
C CYS A 17 -8.94 6.65 -1.55
N THR A 18 -8.89 5.56 -2.31
CA THR A 18 -8.66 4.20 -1.81
C THR A 18 -7.59 3.48 -2.62
N GLY A 19 -6.93 2.52 -1.98
CA GLY A 19 -5.96 1.61 -2.56
C GLY A 19 -5.63 0.52 -1.54
N TYR A 20 -4.38 0.47 -1.07
CA TYR A 20 -3.99 -0.41 0.04
C TYR A 20 -4.68 -0.05 1.37
N TRP A 21 -5.07 1.21 1.56
CA TRP A 21 -5.96 1.67 2.63
C TRP A 21 -6.84 2.83 2.15
N LYS A 22 -7.77 3.29 3.00
CA LYS A 22 -8.58 4.50 2.77
C LYS A 22 -7.80 5.73 3.20
N VAL A 23 -7.67 6.71 2.32
CA VAL A 23 -6.85 7.92 2.55
C VAL A 23 -7.75 9.08 2.95
N TYR A 24 -7.33 9.82 3.97
CA TYR A 24 -8.05 10.96 4.53
C TYR A 24 -7.24 12.24 4.58
N SER A 25 -5.94 12.17 4.33
CA SER A 25 -5.00 13.29 4.46
C SER A 25 -4.40 13.76 3.13
N ASN A 26 -3.49 12.97 2.55
CA ASN A 26 -2.73 13.33 1.36
C ASN A 26 -2.82 12.23 0.29
N PRO A 27 -3.78 12.34 -0.65
CA PRO A 27 -4.02 11.33 -1.67
C PRO A 27 -2.84 11.15 -2.63
N GLU A 28 -2.05 12.21 -2.89
CA GLU A 28 -0.91 12.13 -3.80
C GLU A 28 0.25 11.35 -3.18
N ARG A 29 0.59 11.66 -1.92
CA ARG A 29 1.58 10.89 -1.15
C ARG A 29 1.15 9.42 -1.02
N ALA A 30 -0.12 9.17 -0.75
CA ALA A 30 -0.63 7.80 -0.62
C ALA A 30 -0.55 7.03 -1.94
N LYS A 31 -0.93 7.63 -3.08
CA LYS A 31 -0.76 7.03 -4.41
C LYS A 31 0.70 6.68 -4.72
N ASN A 32 1.63 7.58 -4.40
CA ASN A 32 3.06 7.29 -4.55
C ASN A 32 3.48 6.11 -3.68
N LEU A 33 3.00 6.01 -2.44
CA LEU A 33 3.32 4.87 -1.58
C LEU A 33 2.69 3.57 -2.08
N PHE A 34 1.45 3.61 -2.58
CA PHE A 34 0.80 2.46 -3.21
C PHE A 34 1.61 1.94 -4.40
N ARG A 35 2.10 2.85 -5.25
CA ARG A 35 2.97 2.48 -6.37
C ARG A 35 4.24 1.77 -5.92
N HIS A 36 4.91 2.24 -4.86
CA HIS A 36 6.09 1.55 -4.34
C HIS A 36 5.76 0.15 -3.79
N TYR A 37 4.58 -0.03 -3.17
CA TYR A 37 4.12 -1.36 -2.77
C TYR A 37 3.84 -2.27 -3.96
N ASP A 38 3.22 -1.75 -5.03
CA ASP A 38 3.00 -2.48 -6.28
C ASP A 38 4.34 -2.92 -6.89
N GLU A 39 5.30 -2.00 -7.03
CA GLU A 39 6.64 -2.28 -7.58
C GLU A 39 7.39 -3.33 -6.73
N ALA A 40 7.33 -3.23 -5.41
CA ALA A 40 7.93 -4.23 -4.51
C ALA A 40 7.28 -5.61 -4.67
N ARG A 41 5.94 -5.66 -4.82
CA ARG A 41 5.20 -6.90 -5.05
C ARG A 41 5.56 -7.52 -6.40
N GLU A 42 5.62 -6.72 -7.46
CA GLU A 42 6.01 -7.19 -8.79
C GLU A 42 7.44 -7.73 -8.80
N SER A 43 8.37 -7.02 -8.16
CA SER A 43 9.75 -7.48 -8.00
C SER A 43 9.81 -8.82 -7.25
N ALA A 44 9.10 -8.97 -6.14
CA ALA A 44 9.05 -10.23 -5.41
C ALA A 44 8.49 -11.38 -6.25
N ILE A 45 7.43 -11.13 -7.03
CA ILE A 45 6.86 -12.13 -7.95
C ILE A 45 7.88 -12.52 -9.03
N TYR A 46 8.57 -11.55 -9.62
CA TYR A 46 9.60 -11.81 -10.63
C TYR A 46 10.71 -12.72 -10.10
N GLU A 47 11.19 -12.46 -8.89
CA GLU A 47 12.20 -13.29 -8.22
C GLU A 47 11.71 -14.72 -7.96
N ILE A 48 10.46 -14.90 -7.52
CA ILE A 48 9.84 -16.23 -7.35
C ILE A 48 9.78 -16.96 -8.70
N LEU A 49 9.36 -16.28 -9.76
CA LEU A 49 9.26 -16.87 -11.10
C LEU A 49 10.65 -17.28 -11.65
N ASN A 50 11.71 -16.59 -11.23
CA ASN A 50 13.10 -16.96 -11.52
C ASN A 50 13.65 -18.07 -10.60
N GLY A 51 12.82 -18.69 -9.77
CA GLY A 51 13.15 -19.88 -9.00
C GLY A 51 13.67 -19.60 -7.58
N LYS A 52 13.69 -18.34 -7.13
CA LYS A 52 13.98 -18.05 -5.71
C LYS A 52 12.84 -18.54 -4.82
N LYS A 53 13.18 -19.06 -3.65
CA LYS A 53 12.20 -19.47 -2.65
C LYS A 53 11.75 -18.27 -1.84
N PHE A 54 10.52 -18.36 -1.32
CA PHE A 54 9.89 -17.26 -0.58
C PHE A 54 10.74 -16.72 0.59
N TYR A 55 11.42 -17.60 1.35
CA TYR A 55 12.27 -17.19 2.48
C TYR A 55 13.54 -16.43 2.06
N GLU A 56 13.91 -16.46 0.77
CA GLU A 56 15.05 -15.71 0.24
C GLU A 56 14.65 -14.29 -0.17
N ILE A 57 13.35 -14.00 -0.24
CA ILE A 57 12.77 -12.75 -0.75
C ILE A 57 12.07 -11.99 0.38
N ALA A 58 11.34 -12.71 1.23
CA ALA A 58 10.72 -12.15 2.41
C ALA A 58 11.81 -11.82 3.45
N VAL A 59 12.00 -10.52 3.71
CA VAL A 59 12.90 -9.97 4.74
C VAL A 59 12.12 -9.74 6.02
#